data_AF-A0A2E9ECG4-F1
#
_entry.id   AF-A0A2E9ECG4-F1
#
_cell.length_a   1.000
_cell.length_b   1.000
_cell.length_c   1.000
_cell.angle_alpha   90.00
_cell.angle_beta   90.00
_cell.angle_gamma   90.00
#
_symmetry.space_group_name_H-M   'P 1'
#
loop_
_entity.id
_entity.type
_entity.pdbx_description
1 polymer ?
#
loop_
_entity_poly.entity_id
_entity_poly.type
_entity_poly.pdbx_seq_one_letter_code
_entity_poly.pdbx_strand_id
1 'polypeptide(L)'
;MKHIKFLLKLITFSLLLTIFPLAWSATVRDEDGKIEIVEGEKKTRVEYWKSGKLAMIKIIPKKGRAYYLVPAQGKNLSEGIKHESKLFAEWVIIEF
;
A
#
# COMPACT_ATOMS: atom_id res chain seq x y z
N MET A 1 -36.19 -40.04 -9.67
CA MET A 1 -34.72 -39.99 -9.91
C MET A 1 -34.17 -38.63 -10.40
N LYS A 2 -34.91 -37.85 -11.21
CA LYS A 2 -34.46 -36.53 -11.71
C LYS A 2 -34.27 -35.47 -10.60
N HIS A 3 -35.17 -35.43 -9.60
CA HIS A 3 -35.10 -34.48 -8.48
C HIS A 3 -33.92 -34.73 -7.53
N ILE A 4 -33.53 -35.99 -7.32
CA ILE A 4 -32.36 -36.37 -6.50
C ILE A 4 -31.05 -35.90 -7.16
N LYS A 5 -30.94 -36.02 -8.50
CA LYS A 5 -29.78 -35.53 -9.25
C LYS A 5 -29.70 -33.99 -9.26
N PHE A 6 -30.85 -33.32 -9.22
CA PHE A 6 -30.93 -31.86 -9.10
C PHE A 6 -30.52 -31.38 -7.71
N LEU A 7 -31.01 -32.03 -6.65
CA LEU A 7 -30.64 -31.74 -5.26
C LEU A 7 -29.14 -32.00 -5.00
N LEU A 8 -28.57 -33.07 -5.55
CA LEU A 8 -27.14 -33.36 -5.44
C LEU A 8 -26.28 -32.27 -6.12
N LYS A 9 -26.70 -31.77 -7.31
CA LYS A 9 -26.03 -30.64 -7.98
C LYS A 9 -26.09 -29.35 -7.16
N LEU A 10 -27.21 -29.09 -6.50
CA LEU A 10 -27.39 -27.89 -5.66
C LEU A 10 -26.46 -27.91 -4.45
N ILE A 11 -26.29 -29.08 -3.82
CA ILE A 11 -25.38 -29.27 -2.68
C ILE A 11 -23.92 -29.11 -3.13
N THR A 12 -23.53 -29.67 -4.28
CA THR A 12 -22.17 -29.50 -4.81
C THR A 12 -21.87 -28.04 -5.19
N PHE A 13 -22.85 -27.29 -5.69
CA PHE A 13 -22.68 -25.88 -6.03
C PHE A 13 -22.54 -25.00 -4.78
N SER A 14 -23.33 -25.29 -3.73
CA SER A 14 -23.25 -24.59 -2.44
C SER A 14 -21.90 -24.83 -1.73
N LEU A 15 -21.36 -26.05 -1.81
CA LEU A 15 -20.07 -26.41 -1.23
C LEU A 15 -18.88 -25.76 -1.96
N LEU A 16 -19.02 -25.43 -3.26
CA LEU A 16 -18.00 -24.67 -4.00
C LEU A 16 -17.98 -23.18 -3.64
N LEU A 17 -19.12 -22.62 -3.22
CA LEU A 17 -19.23 -21.19 -2.91
C LEU A 17 -18.58 -20.81 -1.56
N THR A 18 -18.45 -21.77 -0.64
CA THR A 18 -17.86 -21.54 0.69
C THR A 18 -16.34 -21.50 0.70
N ILE A 19 -15.67 -22.00 -0.35
CA ILE A 19 -14.20 -22.00 -0.46
C ILE A 19 -13.70 -20.68 -1.11
N PHE A 20 -14.55 -19.98 -1.85
CA PHE A 20 -14.19 -18.75 -2.57
C PHE A 20 -13.73 -17.56 -1.69
N PRO A 21 -14.30 -17.29 -0.50
CA PRO A 21 -13.91 -16.10 0.26
C PRO A 21 -12.54 -16.21 0.96
N LEU A 22 -11.95 -17.40 1.12
CA LEU A 22 -10.62 -17.51 1.74
C LEU A 22 -9.48 -17.06 0.81
N ALA A 23 -9.66 -17.17 -0.51
CA ALA A 23 -8.64 -16.78 -1.47
C ALA A 23 -8.48 -15.25 -1.61
N TRP A 24 -9.51 -14.46 -1.27
CA TRP A 24 -9.47 -13.00 -1.41
C TRP A 24 -8.80 -12.28 -0.23
N SER A 25 -8.68 -12.93 0.93
CA SER A 25 -8.09 -12.30 2.13
C SER A 25 -6.56 -12.17 2.07
N ALA A 26 -5.88 -12.90 1.19
CA ALA A 26 -4.42 -12.97 1.15
C ALA A 26 -3.72 -11.74 0.53
N THR A 27 -4.45 -10.70 0.08
CA THR A 27 -3.86 -9.52 -0.57
C THR A 27 -3.96 -8.23 0.24
N VAL A 28 -4.64 -8.23 1.38
CA VAL A 28 -4.55 -7.11 2.33
C VAL A 28 -3.24 -7.23 3.09
N ARG A 29 -2.16 -6.74 2.47
CA ARG A 29 -0.90 -6.50 3.15
C ARG A 29 -1.15 -5.35 4.12
N ASP A 30 -1.12 -5.63 5.42
CA ASP A 30 -1.10 -4.63 6.48
C ASP A 30 0.27 -3.91 6.41
N GLU A 31 0.39 -2.94 5.51
CA GLU A 31 1.61 -2.15 5.30
C GLU A 31 1.60 -0.86 6.13
N ASP A 32 0.71 -0.75 7.11
CA ASP A 32 0.57 0.43 7.94
C ASP A 32 1.77 0.55 8.87
N GLY A 33 2.54 1.63 8.71
CA GLY A 33 3.77 1.82 9.46
C GLY A 33 4.96 1.04 8.91
N LYS A 34 4.85 0.41 7.73
CA LYS A 34 5.98 -0.21 7.04
C LYS A 34 6.98 0.87 6.62
N ILE A 35 8.25 0.62 6.94
CA ILE A 35 9.39 1.47 6.58
C ILE A 35 10.31 0.65 5.67
N GLU A 36 10.59 1.16 4.46
CA GLU A 36 11.53 0.53 3.54
C GLU A 36 12.75 1.43 3.34
N ILE A 37 13.94 0.86 3.54
CA ILE A 37 15.22 1.58 3.42
C ILE A 37 15.97 1.06 2.21
N VAL A 38 16.17 1.92 1.23
CA VAL A 38 16.96 1.63 0.03
C VAL A 38 18.24 2.44 0.08
N GLU A 39 19.36 1.76 0.32
CA GLU A 39 20.68 2.37 0.29
C GLU A 39 21.19 2.50 -1.15
N GLY A 40 21.66 3.68 -1.52
CA GLY A 40 22.28 3.94 -2.80
C GLY A 40 23.58 4.71 -2.64
N GLU A 41 24.45 4.66 -3.66
CA GLU A 41 25.80 5.22 -3.58
C GLU A 41 25.87 6.71 -3.22
N LYS A 42 24.81 7.48 -3.49
CA LYS A 42 24.76 8.94 -3.27
C LYS A 42 23.80 9.36 -2.16
N LYS A 43 22.82 8.51 -1.83
CA LYS A 43 21.75 8.83 -0.89
C LYS A 43 21.04 7.55 -0.43
N THR A 44 20.49 7.61 0.77
CA THR A 44 19.56 6.61 1.31
C THR A 44 18.14 7.11 1.16
N ARG A 45 17.24 6.25 0.68
CA ARG A 45 15.81 6.52 0.57
C ARG A 45 15.09 5.74 1.66
N VAL A 46 14.22 6.42 2.41
CA VAL A 46 13.36 5.80 3.42
C VAL A 46 11.91 6.07 3.03
N GLU A 47 11.15 5.01 2.77
CA GLU A 47 9.76 5.09 2.34
C GLU A 47 8.83 4.78 3.52
N TYR A 48 7.83 5.64 3.72
CA TYR A 48 6.85 5.48 4.79
C TYR A 48 5.49 5.15 4.19
N TRP A 49 4.95 4.01 4.58
CA TRP A 49 3.68 3.49 4.07
C TRP A 49 2.58 3.62 5.13
N LYS A 50 1.38 3.98 4.67
CA LYS A 50 0.19 4.12 5.50
C LYS A 50 -1.03 3.67 4.70
N SER A 51 -1.83 2.79 5.27
CA SER A 51 -3.02 2.20 4.65
C SER A 51 -2.74 1.60 3.29
N GLY A 52 -1.61 0.87 3.18
CA GLY A 52 -1.13 0.27 1.93
C GLY A 52 -0.66 1.27 0.87
N LYS A 53 -0.51 2.56 1.21
CA LYS A 53 -0.14 3.63 0.29
C LYS A 53 1.16 4.30 0.72
N LEU A 54 2.02 4.61 -0.24
CA LEU A 54 3.24 5.37 -0.01
C LEU A 54 2.89 6.80 0.41
N ALA A 55 3.08 7.16 1.66
CA ALA A 55 2.66 8.45 2.20
C ALA A 55 3.73 9.54 2.01
N MET A 56 4.99 9.19 2.25
CA MET A 56 6.13 10.11 2.17
C MET A 56 7.43 9.35 1.94
N ILE A 57 8.45 10.06 1.44
CA ILE A 57 9.78 9.50 1.23
C ILE A 57 10.82 10.44 1.84
N LYS A 58 11.59 9.97 2.83
CA LYS A 58 12.76 10.72 3.33
C LYS A 58 13.99 10.39 2.49
N ILE A 59 14.70 11.43 2.08
CA ILE A 59 15.97 11.33 1.38
C ILE A 59 17.08 11.79 2.31
N ILE A 60 18.06 10.91 2.53
CA ILE A 60 19.26 11.19 3.32
C ILE A 60 20.44 11.20 2.36
N PRO A 61 20.87 12.36 1.84
CA PRO A 61 22.01 12.43 0.94
C PRO A 61 23.33 12.22 1.70
N LYS A 62 24.37 11.70 1.05
CA LYS A 62 25.71 11.57 1.66
C LYS A 62 26.33 12.92 2.03
N LYS A 63 25.94 13.99 1.35
CA LYS A 63 26.35 15.37 1.62
C LYS A 63 25.14 16.29 1.56
N GLY A 64 25.00 17.18 2.55
CA GLY A 64 23.88 18.11 2.68
C GLY A 64 22.83 17.65 3.68
N ARG A 65 21.70 18.34 3.70
CA ARG A 65 20.61 18.09 4.66
C ARG A 65 19.63 17.05 4.13
N ALA A 66 19.07 16.24 5.03
CA ALA A 66 17.97 15.35 4.69
C ALA A 66 16.70 16.17 4.42
N TYR A 67 15.88 15.69 3.49
CA TYR A 67 14.59 16.29 3.13
C TYR A 67 13.57 15.20 2.88
N TYR A 68 12.30 15.59 2.89
CA TYR A 68 11.20 14.70 2.59
C TYR A 68 10.60 15.05 1.25
N LEU A 69 10.17 14.02 0.52
CA LEU A 69 9.34 14.15 -0.66
C LEU A 69 7.91 13.83 -0.23
N VAL A 70 7.06 14.84 -0.34
CA VAL A 70 5.63 14.77 -0.03
C VAL A 70 4.81 15.11 -1.27
N PRO A 71 3.54 14.66 -1.35
CA PRO A 71 2.61 15.12 -2.37
C PRO A 71 2.49 16.65 -2.36
N ALA A 72 2.19 17.22 -3.53
CA ALA A 72 1.91 18.65 -3.66
C ALA A 72 0.92 19.17 -2.59
N GLN A 73 1.18 20.37 -2.08
CA GLN A 73 0.28 21.10 -1.20
C GLN A 73 -1.16 21.07 -1.76
N GLY A 74 -2.12 20.62 -0.95
CA GLY A 74 -3.52 20.43 -1.35
C GLY A 74 -3.90 19.01 -1.79
N LYS A 75 -2.95 18.07 -1.91
CA LYS A 75 -3.26 16.63 -2.06
C LYS A 75 -3.31 15.95 -0.69
N ASN A 76 -4.39 15.22 -0.43
CA ASN A 76 -4.50 14.43 0.79
C ASN A 76 -3.40 13.37 0.84
N LEU A 77 -2.62 13.33 1.93
CA LEU A 77 -1.63 12.27 2.19
C LEU A 77 -2.26 10.87 2.10
N SER A 78 -3.57 10.77 2.38
CA SER A 78 -4.39 9.54 2.28
C SER A 78 -4.54 9.01 0.84
N GLU A 79 -4.27 9.81 -0.19
CA GLU A 79 -4.31 9.36 -1.59
C GLU A 79 -3.03 8.62 -1.98
N GLY A 80 -1.93 8.84 -1.27
CA GLY A 80 -0.62 8.24 -1.53
C GLY A 80 0.12 8.87 -2.71
N ILE A 81 1.43 8.62 -2.74
CA ILE A 81 2.34 8.99 -3.82
C ILE A 81 2.18 7.97 -4.96
N LYS A 82 1.70 8.45 -6.10
CA LYS A 82 1.68 7.73 -7.39
C LYS A 82 2.84 8.17 -8.29
N HIS A 83 3.16 7.39 -9.32
CA HIS A 83 4.26 7.69 -10.24
C HIS A 83 4.13 9.08 -10.90
N GLU A 84 2.91 9.47 -11.26
CA GLU A 84 2.56 10.78 -11.84
C GLU A 84 2.48 11.92 -10.81
N SER A 85 2.80 11.66 -9.54
CA SER A 85 2.70 12.69 -8.50
C SER A 85 3.82 13.71 -8.64
N LYS A 86 3.45 14.98 -8.69
CA LYS A 86 4.39 16.07 -8.49
C LYS A 86 4.77 16.09 -7.00
N LEU A 87 6.05 15.83 -6.73
CA LEU A 87 6.62 15.79 -5.37
C LEU A 87 7.37 17.08 -5.07
N PHE A 88 7.29 17.52 -3.82
CA PHE A 88 7.99 18.69 -3.33
C PHE A 88 8.97 18.29 -2.23
N ALA A 89 10.15 18.90 -2.27
CA ALA A 89 11.15 18.74 -1.22
C ALA A 89 10.77 19.63 -0.04
N GLU A 90 10.50 19.02 1.10
CA GLU A 90 10.10 19.70 2.31
C GLU A 90 11.06 19.37 3.45
N TRP A 91 11.45 20.41 4.20
CA TRP A 91 12.43 20.32 5.29
C TRP A 91 11.75 20.19 6.66
N VAL A 92 10.46 20.50 6.74
CA VAL A 92 9.63 20.44 7.95
C VAL A 92 8.26 19.92 7.53
N ILE A 93 7.91 18.69 7.89
CA ILE A 93 6.59 18.10 7.58
C ILE A 93 5.61 18.26 8.76
N ILE A 94 6.12 18.60 9.95
CA ILE A 94 5.34 18.71 11.19
C ILE A 94 5.79 19.98 11.92
N GLU A 95 4.94 20.99 11.95
CA GLU A 95 4.95 22.02 13.00
C GLU A 95 3.94 21.58 14.07
N PHE A 96 4.36 21.60 15.33
CA PHE A 96 3.54 21.27 16.50
C PHE A 96 2.96 22.54 17.11
#